data_AF-A0AAF0CUH5-F1
#
_entry.id   AF-A0AAF0CUH5-F1
#
_cell.length_a   1.000
_cell.length_b   1.000
_cell.length_c   1.000
_cell.angle_alpha   90.00
_cell.angle_beta   90.00
_cell.angle_gamma   90.00
#
_symmetry.space_group_name_H-M   'P 1'
#
loop_
_entity.id
_entity.type
_entity.pdbx_description
1 polymer ?
#
loop_
_entity_poly.entity_id
_entity_poly.type
_entity_poly.pdbx_seq_one_letter_code
_entity_poly.pdbx_strand_id
1 'polypeptide(L)'
;MSVEIVNLANHHSLQKEAAKWLSSKREIDEAIYLESITEEGVIPNWFLAVEGDKIIAGASVIENDFHNRPDLTPNICVLYSYMLRKLIEVKGFQRSYLMRLKYT
;
A
#
# COMPACT_ATOMS: atom_id res chain seq x y z
N MET A 1 21.50 -4.02 -7.45
CA MET A 1 20.31 -4.85 -7.17
C MET A 1 19.11 -4.10 -7.73
N SER A 2 18.24 -4.76 -8.50
CA SER A 2 17.09 -4.15 -9.17
C SER A 2 15.83 -4.27 -8.30
N VAL A 3 15.03 -3.21 -8.27
CA VAL A 3 13.71 -3.21 -7.63
C VAL A 3 12.66 -3.42 -8.70
N GLU A 4 11.75 -4.36 -8.47
CA GLU A 4 10.59 -4.63 -9.30
C GLU A 4 9.32 -4.04 -8.65
N ILE A 5 8.43 -3.49 -9.48
CA ILE A 5 7.10 -3.06 -9.05
C ILE A 5 6.08 -4.09 -9.50
N VAL A 6 5.49 -4.79 -8.53
CA VAL A 6 4.53 -5.87 -8.75
C VAL A 6 3.12 -5.34 -8.51
N ASN A 7 2.25 -5.45 -9.51
CA ASN A 7 0.80 -5.25 -9.35
C ASN A 7 0.16 -6.57 -8.86
N LEU A 8 -0.40 -6.57 -7.65
CA LEU A 8 -0.96 -7.77 -7.03
C LEU A 8 -2.22 -8.28 -7.72
N ALA A 9 -2.97 -7.44 -8.44
CA ALA A 9 -4.10 -7.88 -9.25
C ALA A 9 -3.67 -8.85 -10.38
N ASN A 10 -2.41 -8.77 -10.81
CA ASN A 10 -1.86 -9.63 -11.86
C ASN A 10 -0.97 -10.78 -11.32
N HIS A 11 -0.75 -10.84 -9.99
CA HIS A 11 0.20 -11.76 -9.37
C HIS A 11 -0.42 -12.49 -8.18
N HIS A 12 -1.38 -13.37 -8.49
CA HIS A 12 -2.20 -14.07 -7.50
C HIS A 12 -1.39 -14.91 -6.51
N SER A 13 -0.27 -15.48 -6.96
CA SER A 13 0.64 -16.26 -6.10
C SER A 13 1.25 -15.45 -4.96
N LEU A 14 1.38 -14.12 -5.12
CA LEU A 14 1.98 -13.23 -4.13
C LEU A 14 0.95 -12.59 -3.18
N GLN A 15 -0.35 -12.68 -3.46
CA GLN A 15 -1.39 -11.96 -2.71
C GLN A 15 -1.43 -12.35 -1.22
N LYS A 16 -1.33 -13.65 -0.91
CA LYS A 16 -1.33 -14.13 0.48
C LYS A 16 -0.07 -13.69 1.24
N GLU A 17 1.09 -13.78 0.60
CA GLU A 17 2.35 -13.32 1.20
C GLU A 17 2.34 -11.80 1.42
N ALA A 18 1.79 -11.06 0.45
CA ALA A 18 1.59 -9.62 0.55
C ALA A 18 0.69 -9.25 1.73
N ALA A 19 -0.46 -9.91 1.89
CA ALA A 19 -1.39 -9.67 2.99
C ALA A 19 -0.70 -9.87 4.36
N LYS A 20 0.03 -10.98 4.52
CA LYS A 20 0.81 -11.26 5.72
C LYS A 20 1.89 -10.20 5.98
N TRP A 21 2.60 -9.78 4.92
CA TRP A 21 3.61 -8.74 5.03
C TRP A 21 2.99 -7.40 5.46
N LEU A 22 1.88 -6.97 4.84
CA LEU A 22 1.18 -5.72 5.16
C LEU A 22 0.64 -5.73 6.60
N SER A 23 0.04 -6.85 7.02
CA SER A 23 -0.41 -7.08 8.41
C SER A 23 0.74 -6.87 9.40
N SER A 24 1.91 -7.45 9.11
CA SER A 24 3.12 -7.29 9.94
C SER A 24 3.60 -5.83 10.07
N LYS A 25 3.20 -4.92 9.15
CA LYS A 25 3.60 -3.51 9.18
C LYS A 25 2.59 -2.59 9.88
N ARG A 26 1.35 -3.03 10.08
CA ARG A 26 0.26 -2.15 10.54
C ARG A 26 -0.59 -2.65 11.68
N GLU A 27 -0.33 -3.83 12.27
CA GLU A 27 -1.15 -4.37 13.36
C GLU A 27 -2.64 -4.48 12.97
N ILE A 28 -2.93 -4.64 11.67
CA ILE A 28 -4.26 -4.93 11.10
C ILE A 28 -4.25 -6.40 10.68
N ASP A 29 -5.38 -7.09 10.84
CA ASP A 29 -5.51 -8.51 10.52
C ASP A 29 -5.13 -8.83 9.06
N GLU A 30 -4.43 -9.96 8.85
CA GLU A 30 -4.09 -10.48 7.51
C GLU A 30 -5.33 -10.67 6.65
N ALA A 31 -6.45 -11.13 7.24
CA ALA A 31 -7.70 -11.35 6.52
C ALA A 31 -8.25 -10.07 5.87
N ILE A 32 -8.11 -8.91 6.55
CA ILE A 32 -8.56 -7.61 6.03
C ILE A 32 -7.72 -7.20 4.81
N TYR A 33 -6.40 -7.39 4.87
CA TYR A 33 -5.55 -7.11 3.71
C TYR A 33 -5.79 -8.08 2.56
N LEU A 34 -6.00 -9.37 2.86
CA LEU A 34 -6.27 -10.36 1.83
C LEU A 34 -7.56 -10.00 1.09
N GLU A 35 -8.63 -9.69 1.81
CA GLU A 35 -9.90 -9.23 1.24
C GLU A 35 -9.68 -8.04 0.29
N SER A 36 -9.01 -6.99 0.77
CA SER A 36 -8.71 -5.79 -0.04
C SER A 36 -7.77 -6.04 -1.23
N ILE A 37 -6.84 -6.99 -1.14
CA ILE A 37 -5.95 -7.35 -2.26
C ILE A 37 -6.70 -8.14 -3.34
N THR A 38 -7.65 -8.98 -2.93
CA THR A 38 -8.40 -9.87 -3.82
C THR A 38 -9.67 -9.23 -4.39
N GLU A 39 -10.01 -8.02 -3.96
CA GLU A 39 -11.17 -7.30 -4.44
C GLU A 39 -11.07 -7.05 -5.95
N GLU A 40 -12.11 -7.43 -6.69
CA GLU A 40 -12.14 -7.26 -8.14
C GLU A 40 -12.48 -5.82 -8.50
N GLY A 41 -11.69 -5.20 -9.38
CA GLY A 41 -11.95 -3.85 -9.86
C GLY A 41 -10.68 -3.06 -10.12
N VAL A 42 -10.85 -1.76 -10.38
CA VAL A 42 -9.73 -0.81 -10.53
C VAL A 42 -9.24 -0.33 -9.15
N ILE A 43 -10.11 -0.37 -8.14
CA ILE A 43 -9.90 0.11 -6.78
C ILE A 43 -10.64 -0.85 -5.82
N PRO A 44 -10.05 -1.23 -4.67
CA PRO A 44 -8.67 -0.99 -4.29
C PRO A 44 -7.69 -1.80 -5.16
N ASN A 45 -6.52 -1.24 -5.45
CA ASN A 45 -5.47 -1.94 -6.22
C ASN A 45 -4.11 -1.76 -5.57
N TRP A 46 -3.37 -2.85 -5.43
CA TRP A 46 -2.15 -2.93 -4.63
C TRP A 46 -0.89 -3.16 -5.46
N PHE A 47 0.15 -2.41 -5.12
CA PHE A 47 1.47 -2.48 -5.72
C PHE A 47 2.52 -2.73 -4.65
N LEU A 48 3.46 -3.64 -4.92
CA LEU A 48 4.62 -3.91 -4.06
C LEU A 48 5.90 -3.52 -4.77
N ALA A 49 6.85 -2.99 -4.01
CA ALA A 49 8.24 -2.91 -4.44
C ALA A 49 9.01 -4.11 -3.86
N VAL A 50 9.61 -4.91 -4.73
CA VAL A 50 10.31 -6.15 -4.38
C VAL A 50 11.77 -6.05 -4.82
N GLU A 51 12.70 -6.35 -3.91
CA GLU A 51 14.14 -6.43 -4.19
C GLU A 51 14.60 -7.89 -3.97
N GLY A 52 14.86 -8.61 -5.06
CA GLY A 52 15.05 -10.07 -5.00
C GLY A 52 13.76 -10.74 -4.53
N ASP A 53 13.82 -11.45 -3.40
CA ASP A 53 12.65 -12.09 -2.78
C ASP A 53 12.06 -11.26 -1.62
N LYS A 54 12.50 -10.00 -1.46
CA LYS A 54 12.14 -9.18 -0.31
C LYS A 54 11.19 -8.05 -0.69
N ILE A 55 10.00 -8.05 -0.09
CA ILE A 55 9.09 -6.91 -0.15
C ILE A 55 9.68 -5.76 0.69
N ILE A 56 9.98 -4.64 0.04
CA ILE A 56 10.58 -3.46 0.65
C ILE A 56 9.62 -2.27 0.79
N ALA A 57 8.52 -2.25 0.04
CA ALA A 57 7.44 -1.27 0.20
C ALA A 57 6.12 -1.78 -0.40
N GLY A 58 5.00 -1.17 -0.02
CA GLY A 58 3.70 -1.39 -0.63
C GLY A 58 2.91 -0.08 -0.77
N ALA A 59 2.04 -0.01 -1.75
CA ALA A 59 1.09 1.08 -1.92
C ALA A 59 -0.22 0.54 -2.47
N SER A 60 -1.34 1.18 -2.12
CA SER A 60 -2.62 0.93 -2.76
C SER A 60 -3.24 2.21 -3.30
N VAL A 61 -3.94 2.05 -4.41
CA VAL A 61 -4.96 3.00 -4.84
C VAL A 61 -6.25 2.58 -4.14
N ILE A 62 -6.90 3.53 -3.47
CA ILE A 62 -8.12 3.32 -2.68
C ILE A 62 -9.13 4.42 -3.02
N GLU A 63 -10.39 4.17 -2.68
CA GLU A 63 -11.41 5.22 -2.72
C GLU A 63 -11.06 6.35 -1.75
N ASN A 64 -11.67 7.51 -1.98
CA ASN A 64 -11.43 8.68 -1.14
C ASN A 64 -12.20 8.61 0.19
N ASP A 65 -11.81 7.65 1.03
CA ASP A 65 -12.54 7.31 2.26
C ASP A 65 -12.06 8.09 3.49
N PHE A 66 -10.95 8.82 3.37
CA PHE A 66 -10.24 9.44 4.51
C PHE A 66 -10.33 10.97 4.55
N HIS A 67 -10.92 11.63 3.54
CA HIS A 67 -11.00 13.09 3.46
C HIS A 67 -12.39 13.58 3.03
N ASN A 68 -12.87 14.67 3.62
CA ASN A 68 -14.11 15.35 3.22
C ASN A 68 -13.91 16.24 1.98
N ARG A 69 -13.27 15.69 0.94
CA ARG A 69 -13.00 16.32 -0.37
C ARG A 69 -13.16 15.26 -1.47
N PRO A 70 -14.39 14.75 -1.69
CA PRO A 70 -14.64 13.60 -2.58
C PRO A 70 -14.19 13.85 -4.03
N ASP A 71 -14.06 15.11 -4.43
CA ASP A 71 -13.51 15.54 -5.71
C ASP A 71 -12.02 15.19 -5.93
N LEU A 72 -11.31 14.77 -4.87
CA LEU A 72 -9.89 14.37 -4.91
C LEU A 72 -9.68 12.85 -4.96
N THR A 73 -10.65 12.10 -5.49
CA THR A 73 -10.53 10.63 -5.72
C THR A 73 -9.79 10.32 -7.04
N PRO A 74 -9.03 9.20 -7.14
CA PRO A 74 -8.72 8.22 -6.09
C PRO A 74 -7.54 8.62 -5.20
N ASN A 75 -7.49 8.04 -4.00
CA ASN A 75 -6.41 8.26 -3.04
C ASN A 75 -5.32 7.20 -3.15
N ILE A 76 -4.09 7.57 -2.80
CA ILE A 76 -2.97 6.63 -2.65
C ILE A 76 -2.66 6.44 -1.16
N CYS A 77 -2.75 5.19 -0.72
CA CYS A 77 -2.33 4.70 0.59
C CYS A 77 -0.94 4.07 0.46
N VAL A 78 0.05 4.50 1.27
CA VAL A 78 1.43 4.01 1.18
C VAL A 78 1.87 3.33 2.48
N LEU A 79 2.36 2.10 2.33
CA LEU A 79 2.94 1.27 3.38
C LEU A 79 4.44 1.14 3.20
N TYR A 80 5.16 1.70 4.17
CA TYR A 80 6.43 2.33 3.90
C TYR A 80 7.56 1.79 4.82
N SER A 81 8.70 1.38 4.24
CA SER A 81 9.94 0.98 4.95
C SER A 81 11.02 2.05 4.87
N TYR A 82 11.90 2.15 5.89
CA TYR A 82 12.95 3.16 6.13
C TYR A 82 13.81 3.57 4.90
N MET A 83 13.93 2.74 3.86
CA MET A 83 14.82 2.97 2.70
C MET A 83 14.39 4.07 1.74
N LEU A 84 13.08 4.28 1.50
CA LEU A 84 12.58 5.39 0.67
C LEU A 84 12.58 6.78 1.40
N ARG A 85 13.09 6.90 2.65
CA ARG A 85 12.76 8.01 3.57
C ARG A 85 13.59 9.21 3.14
N LYS A 86 14.81 8.85 2.71
CA LYS A 86 15.74 9.67 1.95
C LYS A 86 15.23 10.09 0.56
N LEU A 87 14.27 9.39 -0.03
CA LEU A 87 13.72 9.73 -1.36
C LEU A 87 12.56 10.74 -1.28
N ILE A 88 11.70 10.62 -0.26
CA ILE A 88 10.59 11.57 -0.03
C ILE A 88 11.10 12.93 0.45
N GLU A 89 12.18 12.97 1.24
CA GLU A 89 12.85 14.23 1.62
C GLU A 89 13.39 15.01 0.41
N VAL A 90 13.62 14.35 -0.73
CA VAL A 90 14.28 14.97 -1.91
C VAL A 90 13.28 15.46 -2.97
N LYS A 91 11.99 15.07 -2.94
CA LYS A 91 11.09 15.30 -4.09
C LYS A 91 9.69 15.85 -3.83
N GLY A 92 9.45 16.54 -2.70
CA GLY A 92 8.24 17.37 -2.54
C GLY A 92 6.91 16.64 -2.74
N PHE A 93 6.89 15.31 -2.58
CA PHE A 93 5.67 14.52 -2.61
C PHE A 93 4.88 14.92 -1.37
N GLN A 94 3.75 15.61 -1.57
CA GLN A 94 2.89 15.97 -0.45
C GLN A 94 2.49 14.69 0.27
N ARG A 95 2.87 14.64 1.54
CA ARG A 95 2.62 13.57 2.50
C ARG A 95 1.11 13.36 2.58
N SER A 96 0.54 12.44 1.81
CA SER A 96 -0.82 11.95 2.10
C SER A 96 -0.72 11.21 3.43
N TYR A 97 -1.22 11.87 4.47
CA TYR A 97 -1.20 11.39 5.84
C TYR A 97 -2.02 10.10 5.94
N LEU A 98 -1.37 8.94 5.97
CA LEU A 98 -1.91 7.75 6.64
C LEU A 98 -1.74 7.91 8.15
N MET A 99 -2.54 8.79 8.73
CA MET A 99 -2.71 8.87 10.18
C MET A 99 -4.12 9.36 10.49
N ARG A 100 -5.08 8.42 10.57
CA ARG A 100 -6.08 8.41 11.65
C ARG A 100 -6.87 7.09 11.72
N LEU A 101 -6.31 6.07 12.36
CA LEU A 101 -7.08 5.09 13.15
C LEU A 101 -6.23 4.63 14.33
N LYS A 102 -5.83 5.59 15.17
CA LYS A 102 -5.73 5.35 16.61
C LYS A 102 -6.66 6.37 17.26
N TYR A 103 -7.79 5.88 17.76
CA TYR A 103 -8.75 6.56 18.62
C TYR A 103 -9.52 7.75 18.00
N THR A 104 -10.71 7.43 17.50
CA THR A 104 -11.95 8.12 17.91
C THR A 104 -12.94 7.05 18.33
#